data_AF-A0A7K2DGN7-F1
#
_entry.id   AF-A0A7K2DGN7-F1
#
_cell.length_a   1.000
_cell.length_b   1.000
_cell.length_c   1.000
_cell.angle_alpha   90.00
_cell.angle_beta   90.00
_cell.angle_gamma   90.00
#
_symmetry.space_group_name_H-M   'P 1'
#
loop_
_entity.id
_entity.type
_entity.pdbx_description
1 polymer ?
#
loop_
_entity_poly.entity_id
_entity_poly.type
_entity_poly.pdbx_seq_one_letter_code
_entity_poly.pdbx_strand_id
1 'polypeptide(L)'
;MRVAKSLVLVNTGDGKGKSSAAFGMVMRARARGWPVAVVQFLKSDDWVTGEQLMAEPLGVDFWSLGEGFTWDSDDLTRDEAEAREAWRHGKAVVEAGEHRLVVF
;
A
#
# COMPACT_ATOMS: atom_id res chain seq x y z
N MET A 1 7.71 -25.23 17.21
CA MET A 1 7.66 -24.20 16.13
C MET A 1 6.59 -23.18 16.51
N ARG A 2 6.87 -21.87 16.53
CA ARG A 2 5.83 -20.86 16.81
C ARG A 2 4.91 -20.74 15.60
N VAL A 3 3.60 -20.77 15.83
CA VAL A 3 2.59 -20.57 14.79
C VAL A 3 1.88 -19.25 15.09
N ALA A 4 1.88 -18.34 14.11
CA ALA A 4 1.11 -17.11 14.16
C ALA A 4 -0.07 -17.22 13.19
N LYS A 5 -1.23 -16.66 13.57
CA LYS A 5 -2.41 -16.61 12.70
C LYS A 5 -2.19 -15.71 11.47
N SER A 6 -1.42 -14.64 11.66
CA SER A 6 -1.05 -13.65 10.63
C SER A 6 0.40 -13.20 10.84
N LEU A 7 1.00 -12.63 9.79
CA LEU A 7 2.38 -12.14 9.78
C LEU A 7 2.42 -10.70 9.28
N VAL A 8 3.37 -9.92 9.80
CA VAL A 8 3.74 -8.60 9.26
C VAL A 8 5.11 -8.76 8.60
N LEU A 9 5.20 -8.39 7.33
CA LEU A 9 6.45 -8.39 6.57
C LEU A 9 6.90 -6.96 6.31
N VAL A 10 8.15 -6.65 6.65
CA VAL A 10 8.73 -5.32 6.43
C VAL A 10 9.87 -5.45 5.42
N ASN A 11 9.66 -4.92 4.22
CA ASN A 11 10.68 -4.83 3.18
C ASN A 11 11.37 -3.47 3.29
N THR A 12 12.56 -3.42 3.89
CA THR A 12 13.32 -2.18 4.15
C THR A 12 14.77 -2.26 3.64
N GLY A 13 15.50 -1.14 3.74
CA GLY A 13 16.88 -0.98 3.28
C GLY A 13 17.01 -0.17 1.99
N ASP A 14 18.24 0.24 1.66
CA ASP A 14 18.51 1.17 0.54
C ASP A 14 18.49 0.49 -0.84
N GLY A 15 18.56 -0.84 -0.86
CA GLY A 15 18.50 -1.62 -2.09
C GLY A 15 17.18 -1.44 -2.86
N LYS A 16 17.28 -1.52 -4.20
CA LYS A 16 16.10 -1.63 -5.06
C LYS A 16 15.40 -2.96 -4.83
N GLY A 17 14.06 -2.95 -4.87
CA GLY A 17 13.24 -4.18 -4.88
C GLY A 17 12.17 -4.27 -3.79
N LYS A 18 12.10 -3.34 -2.83
CA LYS A 18 11.11 -3.35 -1.75
C LYS A 18 9.67 -3.40 -2.27
N SER A 19 9.30 -2.43 -3.12
CA SER A 19 7.97 -2.34 -3.71
C SER A 19 7.71 -3.48 -4.68
N SER A 20 8.68 -3.84 -5.52
CA SER A 20 8.55 -4.96 -6.46
C SER A 20 8.32 -6.30 -5.74
N ALA A 21 8.98 -6.53 -4.60
CA ALA A 21 8.75 -7.71 -3.77
C ALA A 21 7.34 -7.71 -3.15
N ALA A 22 6.85 -6.56 -2.68
CA ALA A 22 5.49 -6.42 -2.19
C ALA A 22 4.45 -6.71 -3.28
N PHE A 23 4.62 -6.15 -4.48
CA PHE A 23 3.74 -6.43 -5.62
C PHE A 23 3.84 -7.87 -6.11
N GLY A 24 5.01 -8.50 -6.04
CA GLY A 24 5.15 -9.95 -6.27
C GLY A 24 4.27 -10.78 -5.33
N MET A 25 4.10 -10.34 -4.07
CA MET A 25 3.18 -10.96 -3.12
C MET A 25 1.72 -10.69 -3.44
N VAL A 26 1.38 -9.49 -3.93
CA VAL A 26 0.03 -9.16 -4.44
C VAL A 26 -0.35 -10.11 -5.56
N MET A 27 0.50 -10.26 -6.58
CA MET A 27 0.27 -11.17 -7.71
C MET A 27 0.08 -12.61 -7.23
N ARG A 28 0.92 -13.08 -6.31
CA ARG A 28 0.84 -14.42 -5.75
C ARG A 28 -0.46 -14.63 -4.95
N ALA A 29 -0.87 -13.66 -4.15
CA ALA A 29 -2.09 -13.73 -3.35
C ALA A 29 -3.34 -13.75 -4.24
N ARG A 30 -3.39 -12.88 -5.26
CA ARG A 30 -4.49 -12.87 -6.25
C ARG A 30 -4.57 -14.15 -7.06
N ALA A 31 -3.45 -14.71 -7.49
CA ALA A 31 -3.41 -16.02 -8.16
C ALA A 31 -3.96 -17.17 -7.27
N ARG A 32 -4.00 -16.98 -5.94
CA ARG A 32 -4.60 -17.92 -4.97
C ARG A 32 -6.05 -17.55 -4.60
N GLY A 33 -6.64 -16.57 -5.29
CA GLY A 33 -8.00 -16.09 -5.05
C GLY A 33 -8.18 -15.28 -3.77
N TRP A 34 -7.10 -14.77 -3.16
CA TRP A 34 -7.23 -13.97 -1.94
C TRP A 34 -7.79 -12.58 -2.26
N PRO A 35 -8.64 -12.00 -1.39
CA PRO A 35 -8.92 -10.57 -1.43
C PRO A 35 -7.67 -9.81 -0.98
N VAL A 36 -7.27 -8.80 -1.76
CA VAL A 36 -6.02 -8.05 -1.56
C VAL A 36 -6.29 -6.56 -1.68
N ALA A 37 -5.70 -5.80 -0.75
CA ALA A 37 -5.68 -4.34 -0.77
C ALA A 37 -4.26 -3.80 -0.88
N VAL A 38 -4.10 -2.66 -1.55
CA VAL A 38 -2.87 -1.87 -1.62
C VAL A 38 -3.20 -0.42 -1.28
N VAL A 39 -2.52 0.14 -0.28
CA VAL A 39 -2.62 1.54 0.12
C VAL A 39 -1.25 2.16 -0.04
N GLN A 40 -1.03 2.96 -1.08
CA GLN A 40 0.21 3.69 -1.26
C GLN A 40 0.13 5.05 -0.58
N PHE A 41 1.11 5.33 0.27
CA PHE A 41 1.36 6.66 0.79
C PHE A 41 2.27 7.42 -0.17
N LEU A 42 2.08 8.74 -0.28
CA LEU A 42 3.07 9.65 -0.85
C LEU A 42 3.25 9.53 -2.38
N LYS A 43 2.18 9.65 -3.16
CA LYS A 43 2.31 9.66 -4.63
C LYS A 43 1.49 10.78 -5.26
N SER A 44 2.16 11.60 -6.08
CA SER A 44 1.49 12.60 -6.90
C SER A 44 0.56 11.93 -7.92
N ASP A 45 -0.59 12.57 -8.16
CA ASP A 45 -1.61 12.09 -9.10
C ASP A 45 -1.07 11.85 -10.53
N ASP A 46 0.05 12.48 -10.88
CA ASP A 46 0.66 12.42 -12.20
C ASP A 46 1.44 11.11 -12.49
N TRP A 47 1.67 10.25 -11.49
CA TRP A 47 2.51 9.05 -11.67
C TRP A 47 1.75 7.72 -11.50
N VAL A 48 1.05 7.30 -12.56
CA VAL A 48 0.43 5.98 -12.65
C VAL A 48 1.48 4.90 -12.97
N THR A 49 1.70 3.95 -12.06
CA THR A 49 2.65 2.85 -12.28
C THR A 49 2.02 1.63 -12.95
N GLY A 50 2.84 0.81 -13.61
CA GLY A 50 2.37 -0.44 -14.22
C GLY A 50 1.71 -1.39 -13.22
N GLU A 51 2.18 -1.42 -11.96
CA GLU A 51 1.56 -2.22 -10.91
C GLU A 51 0.18 -1.72 -10.51
N GLN A 52 -0.08 -0.40 -10.58
CA GLN A 52 -1.39 0.18 -10.37
C GLN A 52 -2.33 -0.15 -11.54
N LEU A 53 -1.84 -0.05 -12.78
CA LEU A 53 -2.61 -0.43 -13.98
C LEU A 53 -3.03 -1.90 -13.96
N MET A 54 -2.22 -2.77 -13.36
CA MET A 54 -2.55 -4.19 -13.21
C MET A 54 -3.46 -4.49 -12.02
N ALA A 55 -3.59 -3.58 -11.05
CA ALA A 55 -4.38 -3.82 -9.83
C ALA A 55 -5.87 -4.04 -10.16
N GLU A 56 -6.46 -3.17 -10.96
CA GLU A 56 -7.87 -3.23 -11.35
C GLU A 56 -8.25 -4.52 -12.09
N PRO A 57 -7.60 -4.93 -13.19
CA PRO A 57 -7.95 -6.18 -13.88
C PRO A 57 -7.67 -7.42 -13.03
N LEU A 58 -6.80 -7.31 -12.02
CA LEU A 58 -6.60 -8.35 -11.03
C LEU A 58 -7.64 -8.31 -9.91
N GLY A 59 -8.50 -7.30 -9.81
CA GLY A 59 -9.46 -7.16 -8.71
C GLY A 59 -8.77 -6.93 -7.36
N VAL A 60 -7.76 -6.06 -7.35
CA VAL A 60 -7.08 -5.58 -6.16
C VAL A 60 -7.66 -4.22 -5.80
N ASP A 61 -8.10 -4.05 -4.56
CA ASP A 61 -8.53 -2.73 -4.09
C ASP A 61 -7.30 -1.86 -3.88
N PHE A 62 -7.25 -0.71 -4.53
CA PHE A 62 -6.05 0.10 -4.64
C PHE A 62 -6.35 1.56 -4.38
N TRP A 63 -5.62 2.15 -3.42
CA TRP A 63 -5.69 3.56 -3.10
C TRP A 63 -4.29 4.18 -3.13
N SER A 64 -4.16 5.29 -3.84
CA SER A 64 -3.01 6.20 -3.74
C SER A 64 -3.46 7.39 -2.90
N LEU A 65 -2.82 7.63 -1.76
CA LEU A 65 -3.22 8.66 -0.80
C LEU A 65 -2.04 9.61 -0.50
N GLY A 66 -2.38 10.90 -0.33
CA GLY A 66 -1.46 12.01 -0.08
C GLY A 66 -0.96 12.69 -1.35
N GLU A 67 -0.59 13.97 -1.30
CA GLU A 67 -0.23 14.78 -2.48
C GLU A 67 1.21 14.61 -3.01
N GLY A 68 1.80 13.43 -2.84
CA GLY A 68 3.18 13.19 -3.26
C GLY A 68 4.21 13.69 -2.26
N PHE A 69 5.41 14.00 -2.74
CA PHE A 69 6.60 14.14 -1.91
C PHE A 69 6.59 15.39 -1.02
N THR A 70 6.74 15.20 0.30
CA THR A 70 6.82 16.26 1.32
C THR A 70 8.11 17.12 1.25
N TRP A 71 9.04 16.81 0.34
CA TRP A 71 10.37 17.45 0.30
C TRP A 71 10.34 18.85 -0.33
N ASP A 72 9.27 19.21 -1.05
CA ASP A 72 9.06 20.52 -1.67
C ASP A 72 7.87 21.29 -1.03
N SER A 73 7.31 20.80 0.08
CA SER A 73 6.14 21.42 0.71
C SER A 73 6.52 22.61 1.59
N ASP A 74 5.92 23.76 1.31
CA ASP A 74 6.03 24.96 2.14
C ASP A 74 5.12 24.92 3.39
N ASP A 75 4.22 23.91 3.51
CA ASP A 75 3.27 23.77 4.61
C ASP A 75 3.24 22.34 5.20
N LEU A 76 4.11 22.13 6.19
CA LEU A 76 4.20 20.88 6.95
C LEU A 76 2.92 20.52 7.71
N THR A 77 2.05 21.50 8.01
CA THR A 77 0.78 21.25 8.72
C THR A 77 -0.20 20.53 7.82
N ARG A 78 -0.22 20.92 6.53
CA ARG A 78 -1.02 20.27 5.50
C ARG A 78 -0.52 18.85 5.26
N ASP A 79 0.79 18.67 5.08
CA ASP A 79 1.41 17.36 4.89
C ASP A 79 1.08 16.41 6.05
N GLU A 80 1.12 16.91 7.29
CA GLU A 80 0.75 16.14 8.48
C GLU A 80 -0.73 15.73 8.45
N ALA A 81 -1.62 16.65 8.10
CA ALA A 81 -3.06 16.36 8.03
C ALA A 81 -3.38 15.29 6.98
N GLU A 82 -2.74 15.37 5.81
CA GLU A 82 -2.88 14.39 4.73
C GLU A 82 -2.30 13.02 5.12
N ALA A 83 -1.10 13.00 5.71
CA ALA A 83 -0.51 11.76 6.22
C ALA A 83 -1.39 11.09 7.28
N ARG A 84 -2.01 11.88 8.16
CA ARG A 84 -2.98 11.39 9.15
C ARG A 84 -4.22 10.82 8.48
N GLU A 85 -4.70 11.42 7.40
CA GLU A 85 -5.85 10.91 6.64
C GLU A 85 -5.53 9.60 5.94
N ALA A 86 -4.42 9.56 5.21
CA ALA A 86 -3.95 8.34 4.55
C ALA A 86 -3.80 7.19 5.56
N TRP A 87 -3.25 7.49 6.74
CA TRP A 87 -3.11 6.52 7.82
C TRP A 87 -4.47 6.04 8.36
N ARG A 88 -5.43 6.96 8.57
CA ARG A 88 -6.79 6.59 8.99
C ARG A 88 -7.44 5.63 8.00
N HIS A 89 -7.28 5.90 6.70
CA HIS A 89 -7.81 5.02 5.65
C HIS A 89 -7.15 3.65 5.69
N GLY A 90 -5.81 3.60 5.69
CA GLY A 90 -5.06 2.35 5.73
C GLY A 90 -5.38 1.50 6.96
N LYS A 91 -5.53 2.14 8.12
CA LYS A 91 -5.98 1.50 9.36
C LYS A 91 -7.38 0.90 9.20
N ALA A 92 -8.32 1.65 8.64
CA ALA A 92 -9.69 1.18 8.44
C ALA A 92 -9.75 -0.06 7.52
N VAL A 93 -8.94 -0.10 6.45
CA VAL A 93 -8.82 -1.26 5.56
C VAL A 93 -8.39 -2.51 6.33
N VAL A 94 -7.39 -2.40 7.21
CA VAL A 94 -6.95 -3.54 8.04
C VAL A 94 -7.99 -3.94 9.07
N GLU A 95 -8.63 -2.98 9.74
CA GLU A 95 -9.63 -3.24 10.78
C GLU A 95 -10.93 -3.86 10.24
N ALA A 96 -11.28 -3.57 8.98
CA ALA A 96 -12.44 -4.18 8.32
C ALA A 96 -12.29 -5.70 8.18
N GLY A 97 -11.05 -6.22 8.07
CA GLY A 97 -10.78 -7.65 8.00
C GLY A 97 -11.27 -8.34 6.72
N GLU A 98 -11.56 -7.58 5.67
CA GLU A 98 -12.08 -8.07 4.39
C GLU A 98 -10.98 -8.62 3.48
N HIS A 99 -9.74 -8.18 3.69
CA HIS A 99 -8.57 -8.58 2.89
C HIS A 99 -7.66 -9.53 3.64
N ARG A 100 -7.17 -10.55 2.93
CA ARG A 100 -6.23 -11.53 3.49
C ARG A 100 -4.76 -11.08 3.35
N LEU A 101 -4.52 -10.13 2.45
CA LEU A 101 -3.25 -9.41 2.32
C LEU A 101 -3.55 -7.92 2.16
N VAL A 102 -2.88 -7.10 2.96
CA VAL A 102 -2.86 -5.64 2.83
C VAL A 102 -1.40 -5.23 2.63
N VAL A 103 -1.14 -4.42 1.61
CA VAL A 103 0.16 -3.79 1.37
C VAL A 103 0.03 -2.29 1.64
N PHE A 104 0.99 -1.77 2.40
CA PHE A 104 1.18 -0.35 2.67
C PHE A 104 2.44 0.15 1.94
#